data_AF-A0A4X2L9D2-F1
#
_entry.id   AF-A0A4X2L9D2-F1
#
_cell.length_a   1.000
_cell.length_b   1.000
_cell.length_c   1.000
_cell.angle_alpha   90.00
_cell.angle_beta   90.00
_cell.angle_gamma   90.00
#
_symmetry.space_group_name_H-M   'P 1'
#
loop_
_entity.id
_entity.type
_entity.pdbx_description
1 polymer ?
#
loop_
_entity_poly.entity_id
_entity_poly.type
_entity_poly.pdbx_seq_one_letter_code
_entity_poly.pdbx_strand_id
1 'polypeptide(L)'
;RTPNMPIILGYWDIRGLGWGYCLFFPAAPDFDKSQWLDVKFSLGLDFPNLPYLIDGDHKITQSSAILRYIWGGGHAGMVEEKKPDFYGLKVRTWPQGKLPPYQLMANVSFFLSQEVLKIEYLEQLPGQLKLFSLFLGKWTWFAGDKITYVDFLVCDVLDQNRKFDPCCLDDFANLKRHMYSLHHFNYKYEDIRTVIPILRHRD
;
A
#
# COMPACT_ATOMS: atom_id res chain seq x y z
N ARG A 1 -1.10 27.44 10.06
CA ARG A 1 -0.43 26.35 9.32
C ARG A 1 0.21 26.98 8.10
N THR A 2 1.54 26.88 7.96
CA THR A 2 2.28 27.36 6.79
C THR A 2 1.96 26.44 5.60
N PRO A 3 1.25 26.90 4.55
CA PRO A 3 0.71 26.03 3.50
C PRO A 3 1.73 25.36 2.57
N ASN A 4 3.04 25.42 2.85
CA ASN A 4 4.10 25.18 1.87
C ASN A 4 5.23 24.23 2.32
N MET A 5 5.08 23.51 3.43
CA MET A 5 6.12 22.54 3.81
C MET A 5 5.89 21.20 3.09
N PRO A 6 6.86 20.66 2.33
CA PRO A 6 6.69 19.37 1.67
C PRO A 6 6.58 18.22 2.69
N ILE A 7 5.77 17.20 2.39
CA ILE A 7 5.84 15.93 3.12
C ILE A 7 7.16 15.24 2.77
N ILE A 8 7.79 14.61 3.76
CA ILE A 8 8.90 13.70 3.54
C ILE A 8 8.42 12.27 3.78
N LEU A 9 8.51 11.41 2.77
CA LEU A 9 8.33 9.97 2.90
C LEU A 9 9.69 9.28 2.72
N GLY A 10 10.17 8.61 3.77
CA GLY A 10 11.39 7.82 3.72
C GLY A 10 11.10 6.33 3.56
N TYR A 11 11.67 5.71 2.53
CA TYR A 11 11.65 4.26 2.33
C TYR A 11 12.88 3.81 1.54
N TRP A 12 13.10 2.51 1.46
CA TRP A 12 14.05 1.92 0.52
C TRP A 12 13.63 2.21 -0.93
N ASP A 13 14.60 2.26 -1.85
CA ASP A 13 14.35 2.45 -3.28
C ASP A 13 13.83 1.17 -3.96
N ILE A 14 12.72 0.65 -3.43
CA ILE A 14 12.03 -0.56 -3.88
C ILE A 14 10.53 -0.39 -3.69
N ARG A 15 9.73 -1.24 -4.33
CA ARG A 15 8.28 -1.35 -4.08
C ARG A 15 7.97 -1.60 -2.61
N GLY A 16 8.50 -2.71 -2.07
CA GLY A 16 8.39 -3.13 -0.66
C GLY A 16 7.03 -2.87 0.01
N LEU A 17 7.04 -2.63 1.33
CA LEU A 17 5.86 -2.22 2.11
C LEU A 17 5.45 -0.76 1.87
N GLY A 18 6.19 -0.04 1.02
CA GLY A 18 5.95 1.36 0.66
C GLY A 18 4.81 1.54 -0.34
N TRP A 19 4.21 0.46 -0.85
CA TRP A 19 3.20 0.50 -1.92
C TRP A 19 1.76 0.81 -1.49
N GLY A 20 1.60 1.61 -0.44
CA GLY A 20 0.54 2.62 -0.45
C GLY A 20 0.91 3.86 -1.29
N TYR A 21 2.20 4.05 -1.63
CA TYR A 21 2.77 5.35 -2.01
C TYR A 21 3.89 5.35 -3.08
N CYS A 22 4.62 4.26 -3.35
CA CYS A 22 5.86 4.32 -4.16
C CYS A 22 5.93 3.38 -5.38
N LEU A 23 5.47 3.82 -6.56
CA LEU A 23 5.59 3.09 -7.83
C LEU A 23 7.01 3.15 -8.46
N PHE A 24 7.60 1.97 -8.69
CA PHE A 24 8.74 1.61 -9.57
C PHE A 24 10.19 1.94 -9.17
N PHE A 25 10.96 1.02 -8.56
CA PHE A 25 12.45 1.07 -8.63
C PHE A 25 13.13 -0.31 -8.55
N PRO A 26 14.30 -0.50 -9.23
CA PRO A 26 15.10 -1.72 -9.22
C PRO A 26 16.03 -1.83 -8.00
N ALA A 27 16.39 -3.06 -7.62
CA ALA A 27 17.19 -3.36 -6.43
C ALA A 27 18.60 -2.72 -6.47
N ALA A 28 18.99 -2.07 -5.37
CA ALA A 28 20.36 -1.59 -5.18
C ALA A 28 21.35 -2.79 -5.06
N PRO A 29 22.50 -2.76 -5.76
CA PRO A 29 23.37 -3.92 -5.93
C PRO A 29 24.13 -4.34 -4.66
N ASP A 30 24.37 -3.42 -3.71
CA ASP A 30 25.34 -3.65 -2.63
C ASP A 30 24.70 -3.82 -1.24
N PHE A 31 23.37 -3.78 -1.13
CA PHE A 31 22.64 -3.80 0.15
C PHE A 31 23.17 -2.80 1.20
N ASP A 32 23.83 -1.71 0.78
CA ASP A 32 24.30 -0.68 1.69
C ASP A 32 23.10 -0.01 2.38
N LYS A 33 23.18 0.08 3.70
CA LYS A 33 22.14 0.64 4.57
C LYS A 33 22.59 1.93 5.25
N SER A 34 23.82 2.39 4.98
CA SER A 34 24.42 3.60 5.58
C SER A 34 23.45 4.79 5.53
N GLN A 35 22.89 5.08 4.36
CA GLN A 35 21.92 6.15 4.14
C GLN A 35 20.73 6.15 5.12
N TRP A 36 20.28 4.97 5.55
CA TRP A 36 19.24 4.84 6.56
C TRP A 36 19.81 4.80 7.98
N LEU A 37 20.85 4.02 8.22
CA LEU A 37 21.41 3.81 9.55
C LEU A 37 21.99 5.10 10.16
N ASP A 38 22.55 5.97 9.32
CA ASP A 38 23.15 7.24 9.73
C ASP A 38 22.10 8.25 10.25
N VAL A 39 20.86 8.16 9.75
CA VAL A 39 19.77 9.08 10.12
C VAL A 39 18.70 8.44 11.01
N LYS A 40 18.71 7.12 11.18
CA LYS A 40 17.63 6.35 11.82
C LYS A 40 17.15 6.95 13.13
N PHE A 41 18.08 7.30 14.03
CA PHE A 41 17.75 7.80 15.37
C PHE A 41 17.77 9.33 15.48
N SER A 42 18.06 10.08 14.41
CA SER A 42 18.15 11.54 14.43
C SER A 42 16.89 12.24 13.90
N LEU A 43 15.98 11.51 13.26
CA LEU A 43 14.73 12.05 12.71
C LEU A 43 13.66 12.40 13.76
N GLY A 44 13.87 11.98 15.02
CA GLY A 44 12.91 12.17 16.11
C GLY A 44 11.62 11.38 15.91
N LEU A 45 11.72 10.17 15.35
CA LEU A 45 10.64 9.20 15.24
C LEU A 45 10.50 8.45 16.58
N ASP A 46 9.27 8.28 17.08
CA ASP A 46 9.04 7.50 18.32
C ASP A 46 9.50 6.04 18.17
N PHE A 47 9.25 5.46 17.00
CA PHE A 47 9.67 4.11 16.64
C PHE A 47 10.42 4.13 15.31
N PRO A 48 11.76 4.36 15.32
CA PRO A 48 12.57 4.48 14.11
C PRO A 48 12.49 3.26 13.19
N ASN A 49 11.77 3.40 12.08
CA ASN A 49 11.59 2.34 11.09
C ASN A 49 11.24 2.91 9.71
N LEU A 50 11.37 2.07 8.69
CA LEU A 50 10.92 2.35 7.33
C LEU A 50 9.62 1.56 7.03
N PRO A 51 8.64 2.14 6.30
CA PRO A 51 8.59 3.54 5.89
C PRO A 51 8.29 4.48 7.07
N TYR A 52 8.71 5.74 6.91
CA TYR A 52 8.31 6.86 7.75
C TYR A 52 7.74 8.01 6.92
N LEU A 53 6.84 8.80 7.51
CA LEU A 53 6.28 10.04 6.98
C LEU A 53 6.54 11.18 7.98
N ILE A 54 7.02 12.31 7.48
CA ILE A 54 7.16 13.56 8.23
C ILE A 54 6.33 14.63 7.52
N ASP A 55 5.31 15.14 8.20
CA ASP A 55 4.45 16.24 7.76
C ASP A 55 4.35 17.28 8.88
N GLY A 56 5.25 18.27 8.85
CA GLY A 56 5.42 19.22 9.96
C GLY A 56 5.76 18.52 11.27
N ASP A 57 4.93 18.72 12.29
CA ASP A 57 5.09 18.09 13.60
C ASP A 57 4.64 16.62 13.63
N HIS A 58 3.98 16.14 12.57
CA HIS A 58 3.53 14.75 12.47
C HIS A 58 4.66 13.87 11.96
N LYS A 59 5.18 13.01 12.83
CA LYS A 59 6.24 12.04 12.52
C LYS A 59 5.71 10.62 12.73
N ILE A 60 5.51 9.90 11.64
CA ILE A 60 4.72 8.66 11.63
C ILE A 60 5.57 7.54 11.03
N THR A 61 5.68 6.42 11.72
CA THR A 61 6.22 5.17 11.16
C THR A 61 5.11 4.12 11.05
N GLN A 62 5.40 2.99 10.40
CA GLN A 62 4.43 1.94 10.02
C GLN A 62 3.59 2.32 8.79
N SER A 63 3.71 1.53 7.72
CA SER A 63 3.01 1.76 6.45
C SER A 63 1.49 1.88 6.62
N SER A 64 0.89 1.08 7.50
CA SER A 64 -0.55 1.14 7.77
C SER A 64 -0.99 2.40 8.53
N ALA A 65 -0.12 3.00 9.35
CA ALA A 65 -0.40 4.24 10.06
C ALA A 65 -0.26 5.44 9.11
N ILE A 66 0.78 5.44 8.29
CA ILE A 66 0.99 6.42 7.21
C ILE A 66 -0.20 6.42 6.25
N LEU A 67 -0.68 5.24 5.86
CA LEU A 67 -1.81 5.10 4.95
C LEU A 67 -3.10 5.68 5.51
N ARG A 68 -3.39 5.40 6.77
CA ARG A 68 -4.54 5.96 7.48
C ARG A 68 -4.42 7.46 7.69
N TYR A 69 -3.22 7.96 7.95
CA TYR A 69 -2.97 9.40 8.13
C TYR A 69 -3.30 10.20 6.87
N ILE A 70 -2.80 9.74 5.71
CA ILE A 70 -3.05 10.40 4.43
C ILE A 70 -4.52 10.26 4.02
N TRP A 71 -5.08 9.06 4.14
CA TRP A 71 -6.51 8.83 3.88
C TRP A 71 -7.38 9.74 4.76
N GLY A 72 -6.97 9.85 6.02
CA GLY A 72 -7.62 10.59 7.08
C GLY A 72 -7.41 12.11 7.05
N GLY A 73 -7.25 12.73 5.89
CA GLY A 73 -7.32 14.18 5.85
C GLY A 73 -6.08 14.91 6.40
N GLY A 74 -4.91 14.27 6.45
CA GLY A 74 -3.63 14.84 6.89
C GLY A 74 -3.15 16.03 6.03
N HIS A 75 -1.95 15.95 5.45
CA HIS A 75 -1.32 17.02 4.67
C HIS A 75 -2.24 17.75 3.67
N ALA A 76 -3.03 16.99 2.88
CA ALA A 76 -4.01 17.54 1.94
C ALA A 76 -5.32 16.71 1.87
N GLY A 77 -5.35 15.51 2.46
CA GLY A 77 -6.52 14.64 2.54
C GLY A 77 -7.02 14.08 1.22
N MET A 78 -7.29 12.77 1.17
CA MET A 78 -7.98 12.16 0.02
C MET A 78 -9.51 12.36 0.07
N VAL A 79 -10.09 12.69 1.22
CA VAL A 79 -11.55 12.78 1.39
C VAL A 79 -11.92 14.16 1.93
N GLU A 80 -12.79 14.88 1.21
CA GLU A 80 -13.29 16.22 1.61
C GLU A 80 -14.09 16.18 2.93
N GLU A 81 -14.69 15.05 3.28
CA GLU A 81 -15.35 14.87 4.58
C GLU A 81 -14.33 14.54 5.68
N LYS A 82 -13.95 15.57 6.44
CA LYS A 82 -13.28 15.45 7.76
C LYS A 82 -14.22 14.88 8.83
N LYS A 83 -14.81 13.71 8.58
CA LYS A 83 -15.67 13.03 9.55
C LYS A 83 -14.97 11.81 10.11
N PRO A 84 -14.90 11.66 11.44
CA PRO A 84 -14.34 10.49 12.11
C PRO A 84 -15.28 9.27 12.07
N ASP A 85 -15.96 9.05 10.95
CA ASP A 85 -16.34 7.69 10.51
C ASP A 85 -15.09 6.93 10.00
N PHE A 86 -13.89 7.38 10.42
CA PHE A 86 -12.57 7.21 9.80
C PHE A 86 -11.99 5.81 9.89
N TYR A 87 -12.56 5.00 10.77
CA TYR A 87 -12.38 3.55 10.89
C TYR A 87 -13.62 2.77 10.42
N GLY A 88 -14.63 3.48 9.93
CA GLY A 88 -16.04 3.26 10.25
C GLY A 88 -16.54 1.88 9.90
N LEU A 89 -16.52 0.98 10.87
CA LEU A 89 -17.43 -0.15 11.08
C LEU A 89 -17.65 -1.19 9.94
N LYS A 90 -17.12 -0.99 8.74
CA LYS A 90 -17.41 -1.80 7.55
C LYS A 90 -16.19 -1.96 6.62
N VAL A 91 -15.07 -2.45 7.17
CA VAL A 91 -14.37 -3.57 6.51
C VAL A 91 -15.37 -4.68 6.14
N ARG A 92 -16.56 -4.69 6.78
CA ARG A 92 -17.63 -5.67 6.73
C ARG A 92 -17.03 -7.05 6.82
N THR A 93 -16.38 -7.25 7.98
CA THR A 93 -15.87 -8.54 8.46
C THR A 93 -14.91 -9.20 7.48
N TRP A 94 -13.71 -8.64 7.34
CA TRP A 94 -12.57 -9.44 6.90
C TRP A 94 -12.56 -10.71 7.78
N PRO A 95 -12.60 -11.93 7.20
CA PRO A 95 -12.94 -13.11 7.97
C PRO A 95 -12.02 -13.26 9.18
N GLN A 96 -12.58 -13.49 10.37
CA GLN A 96 -11.77 -13.84 11.53
C GLN A 96 -10.88 -15.04 11.17
N GLY A 97 -9.57 -14.94 11.41
CA GLY A 97 -8.60 -15.96 11.03
C GLY A 97 -7.95 -15.78 9.64
N LYS A 98 -8.27 -14.72 8.89
CA LYS A 98 -7.53 -14.35 7.67
C LYS A 98 -6.61 -13.15 7.92
N LEU A 99 -5.41 -13.18 7.34
CA LEU A 99 -4.43 -12.10 7.45
C LEU A 99 -4.96 -10.84 6.77
N PRO A 100 -4.92 -9.65 7.39
CA PRO A 100 -5.28 -8.41 6.72
C PRO A 100 -4.51 -8.21 5.40
N PRO A 101 -5.04 -7.46 4.42
CA PRO A 101 -4.39 -7.27 3.12
C PRO A 101 -2.91 -6.86 3.19
N TYR A 102 -2.53 -6.01 4.15
CA TYR A 102 -1.15 -5.59 4.36
C TYR A 102 -0.21 -6.71 4.85
N GLN A 103 -0.72 -7.68 5.61
CA GLN A 103 0.05 -8.88 6.00
C GLN A 103 0.15 -9.86 4.84
N LEU A 104 -0.90 -9.96 4.02
CA LEU A 104 -0.85 -10.77 2.81
C LEU A 104 0.24 -10.25 1.85
N MET A 105 0.33 -8.93 1.66
CA MET A 105 1.38 -8.29 0.87
C MET A 105 2.81 -8.63 1.35
N ALA A 106 3.05 -8.59 2.66
CA ALA A 106 4.34 -8.97 3.24
C ALA A 106 4.66 -10.45 2.98
N ASN A 107 3.65 -11.32 3.09
CA ASN A 107 3.79 -12.74 2.84
C ASN A 107 4.05 -13.05 1.36
N VAL A 108 3.37 -12.38 0.43
CA VAL A 108 3.61 -12.53 -1.02
C VAL A 108 5.09 -12.28 -1.32
N SER A 109 5.66 -11.17 -0.85
CA SER A 109 7.08 -10.87 -1.09
C SER A 109 8.04 -11.89 -0.45
N PHE A 110 7.74 -12.35 0.76
CA PHE A 110 8.55 -13.35 1.45
C PHE A 110 8.51 -14.72 0.75
N PHE A 111 7.32 -15.28 0.51
CA PHE A 111 7.16 -16.59 -0.13
C PHE A 111 7.80 -16.63 -1.52
N LEU A 112 7.69 -15.55 -2.26
CA LEU A 112 8.21 -15.48 -3.62
C LEU A 112 9.73 -15.30 -3.69
N SER A 113 10.39 -14.96 -2.57
CA SER A 113 11.86 -14.92 -2.48
C SER A 113 12.49 -16.30 -2.28
N GLN A 114 11.68 -17.33 -2.02
CA GLN A 114 12.14 -18.69 -1.71
C GLN A 114 11.49 -19.69 -2.67
N GLU A 115 12.27 -20.42 -3.46
CA GLU A 115 11.73 -21.29 -4.53
C GLU A 115 10.73 -22.33 -4.03
N VAL A 116 11.02 -22.98 -2.89
CA VAL A 116 10.14 -23.99 -2.30
C VAL A 116 8.80 -23.38 -1.88
N LEU A 117 8.84 -22.25 -1.16
CA LEU A 117 7.63 -21.59 -0.69
C LEU A 117 6.83 -20.94 -1.82
N LYS A 118 7.49 -20.54 -2.90
CA LYS A 118 6.83 -20.04 -4.12
C LYS A 118 5.91 -21.10 -4.72
N ILE A 119 6.34 -22.36 -4.79
CA ILE A 119 5.53 -23.46 -5.32
C ILE A 119 4.26 -23.62 -4.47
N GLU A 120 4.41 -23.76 -3.16
CA GLU A 120 3.29 -23.90 -2.23
C GLU A 120 2.33 -22.69 -2.29
N TYR A 121 2.88 -21.49 -2.42
CA TYR A 121 2.10 -20.26 -2.55
C TYR A 121 1.25 -20.26 -3.83
N LEU A 122 1.86 -20.61 -4.97
CA LEU A 122 1.16 -20.64 -6.26
C LEU A 122 0.06 -21.72 -6.29
N GLU A 123 0.27 -22.86 -5.64
CA GLU A 123 -0.77 -23.89 -5.48
C GLU A 123 -1.98 -23.38 -4.69
N GLN A 124 -1.76 -22.54 -3.66
CA GLN A 124 -2.82 -21.98 -2.83
C GLN A 124 -3.45 -20.70 -3.41
N LEU A 125 -2.77 -20.03 -4.34
CA LEU A 125 -3.14 -18.73 -4.87
C LEU A 125 -4.58 -18.70 -5.44
N PRO A 126 -5.04 -19.65 -6.27
CA PRO A 126 -6.41 -19.63 -6.79
C PRO A 126 -7.47 -19.66 -5.67
N GLY A 127 -7.21 -20.43 -4.60
CA GLY A 127 -8.09 -20.51 -3.44
C GLY A 127 -8.14 -19.19 -2.66
N GLN A 128 -7.00 -18.50 -2.52
CA GLN A 128 -6.95 -17.18 -1.90
C GLN A 128 -7.68 -16.13 -2.74
N LEU A 129 -7.42 -16.07 -4.06
CA LEU A 129 -8.07 -15.14 -4.98
C LEU A 129 -9.59 -15.34 -5.04
N LYS A 130 -10.05 -16.60 -4.94
CA LYS A 130 -11.48 -16.90 -4.82
C LYS A 130 -12.11 -16.26 -3.59
N LEU A 131 -11.41 -16.21 -2.45
CA LEU A 131 -11.91 -15.52 -1.25
C LEU A 131 -12.02 -14.01 -1.48
N PHE A 132 -11.04 -13.38 -2.13
CA PHE A 132 -11.13 -11.96 -2.50
C PHE A 132 -12.30 -11.69 -3.46
N SER A 133 -12.46 -12.54 -4.48
CA SER A 133 -13.54 -12.42 -5.46
C SER A 133 -14.92 -12.58 -4.80
N LEU A 134 -15.10 -13.57 -3.92
CA LEU A 134 -16.34 -13.76 -3.17
C LEU A 134 -16.64 -12.58 -2.24
N PHE A 135 -15.60 -12.06 -1.57
CA PHE A 135 -15.73 -10.94 -0.66
C PHE A 135 -16.12 -9.64 -1.38
N LEU A 136 -15.45 -9.33 -2.50
CA LEU A 136 -15.80 -8.19 -3.36
C LEU A 136 -17.23 -8.36 -3.92
N GLY A 137 -17.57 -9.58 -4.33
CA GLY A 137 -18.90 -9.92 -4.83
C GLY A 137 -19.31 -9.05 -6.01
N LYS A 138 -20.43 -8.33 -5.85
CA LYS A 138 -20.99 -7.43 -6.86
C LYS A 138 -20.45 -5.99 -6.80
N TRP A 139 -19.69 -5.65 -5.76
CA TRP A 139 -19.21 -4.29 -5.54
C TRP A 139 -18.00 -3.97 -6.42
N THR A 140 -17.77 -2.68 -6.63
CA THR A 140 -16.54 -2.19 -7.27
C THR A 140 -15.43 -2.01 -6.23
N TRP A 141 -15.78 -1.60 -5.00
CA TRP A 141 -14.83 -1.32 -3.92
C TRP A 141 -15.01 -2.28 -2.76
N PHE A 142 -13.91 -2.62 -2.09
CA PHE A 142 -13.86 -3.58 -0.98
C PHE A 142 -14.58 -3.09 0.28
N ALA A 143 -14.76 -1.77 0.41
CA ALA A 143 -15.55 -1.17 1.49
C ALA A 143 -17.02 -0.90 1.08
N GLY A 144 -17.45 -1.33 -0.11
CA GLY A 144 -18.82 -1.17 -0.62
C GLY A 144 -18.92 -0.11 -1.73
N ASP A 145 -19.72 0.93 -1.50
CA ASP A 145 -20.07 1.93 -2.54
C ASP A 145 -18.97 2.97 -2.77
N LYS A 146 -18.13 3.22 -1.77
CA LYS A 146 -17.07 4.23 -1.80
C LYS A 146 -15.71 3.55 -1.75
N ILE A 147 -14.79 4.07 -2.55
CA ILE A 147 -13.38 3.70 -2.51
C ILE A 147 -12.78 4.07 -1.15
N THR A 148 -11.86 3.23 -0.67
CA THR A 148 -11.08 3.43 0.55
C THR A 148 -9.61 3.11 0.34
N TYR A 149 -8.75 3.42 1.32
CA TYR A 149 -7.34 3.02 1.28
C TYR A 149 -7.14 1.50 1.13
N VAL A 150 -8.11 0.67 1.51
CA VAL A 150 -8.05 -0.79 1.39
C VAL A 150 -8.00 -1.22 -0.07
N ASP A 151 -8.71 -0.51 -0.95
CA ASP A 151 -8.76 -0.80 -2.39
C ASP A 151 -7.36 -0.69 -3.03
N PHE A 152 -6.57 0.29 -2.60
CA PHE A 152 -5.18 0.44 -3.04
C PHE A 152 -4.30 -0.73 -2.56
N LEU A 153 -4.48 -1.18 -1.32
CA LEU A 153 -3.74 -2.34 -0.77
C LEU A 153 -4.08 -3.64 -1.52
N VAL A 154 -5.36 -3.87 -1.80
CA VAL A 154 -5.78 -5.08 -2.53
C VAL A 154 -5.28 -5.05 -3.97
N CYS A 155 -5.39 -3.89 -4.65
CA CYS A 155 -4.89 -3.76 -6.00
C CYS A 155 -3.38 -4.01 -6.09
N ASP A 156 -2.59 -3.57 -5.10
CA ASP A 156 -1.17 -3.92 -5.02
C ASP A 156 -0.95 -5.43 -4.98
N VAL A 157 -1.65 -6.13 -4.07
CA VAL A 157 -1.53 -7.59 -3.94
C VAL A 157 -1.91 -8.30 -5.24
N LEU A 158 -2.97 -7.86 -5.91
CA LEU A 158 -3.39 -8.43 -7.20
C LEU A 158 -2.36 -8.16 -8.30
N ASP A 159 -1.80 -6.95 -8.37
CA ASP A 159 -0.78 -6.58 -9.35
C ASP A 159 0.53 -7.36 -9.13
N GLN A 160 0.95 -7.56 -7.87
CA GLN A 160 2.07 -8.43 -7.55
C GLN A 160 1.83 -9.84 -8.07
N ASN A 161 0.70 -10.46 -7.72
CA ASN A 161 0.38 -11.83 -8.14
C ASN A 161 0.39 -12.01 -9.67
N ARG A 162 -0.12 -11.03 -10.44
CA ARG A 162 -0.08 -11.05 -11.90
C ARG A 162 1.32 -11.03 -12.51
N LYS A 163 2.33 -10.52 -11.80
CA LYS A 163 3.72 -10.58 -12.27
C LYS A 163 4.30 -11.99 -12.19
N PHE A 164 3.78 -12.82 -11.30
CA PHE A 164 4.25 -14.20 -11.10
C PHE A 164 3.42 -15.22 -11.86
N ASP A 165 2.11 -15.04 -11.90
CA ASP A 165 1.19 -15.79 -12.75
C ASP A 165 0.29 -14.80 -13.49
N PRO A 166 0.62 -14.46 -14.76
CA PRO A 166 -0.15 -13.51 -15.56
C PRO A 166 -1.63 -13.86 -15.72
N CYS A 167 -1.97 -15.16 -15.62
CA CYS A 167 -3.32 -15.67 -15.83
C CYS A 167 -4.09 -15.89 -14.52
N CYS A 168 -3.50 -15.62 -13.35
CA CYS A 168 -4.13 -15.92 -12.04
C CYS A 168 -5.50 -15.25 -11.81
N LEU A 169 -5.82 -14.19 -12.57
CA LEU A 169 -7.09 -13.48 -12.48
C LEU A 169 -8.10 -13.82 -13.59
N ASP A 170 -7.80 -14.78 -14.47
CA ASP A 170 -8.64 -15.03 -15.63
C ASP A 170 -10.07 -15.45 -15.28
N ASP A 171 -10.20 -16.28 -14.24
CA ASP A 171 -11.47 -16.75 -13.69
C ASP A 171 -12.19 -15.71 -12.81
N PHE A 172 -11.53 -14.59 -12.48
CA PHE A 172 -12.04 -13.61 -11.51
C PHE A 172 -12.32 -12.25 -12.16
N ALA A 173 -13.34 -12.20 -13.03
CA ALA A 173 -13.72 -11.00 -13.77
C ALA A 173 -14.02 -9.77 -12.88
N ASN A 174 -14.56 -9.96 -11.68
CA ASN A 174 -14.82 -8.88 -10.74
C ASN A 174 -13.53 -8.28 -10.14
N LEU A 175 -12.50 -9.09 -9.87
CA LEU A 175 -11.19 -8.60 -9.43
C LEU A 175 -10.50 -7.82 -10.55
N LYS A 176 -10.56 -8.30 -11.80
CA LYS A 176 -10.08 -7.54 -12.98
C LYS A 176 -10.80 -6.20 -13.12
N ARG A 177 -12.13 -6.18 -12.93
CA ARG A 177 -12.93 -4.94 -12.94
C ARG A 177 -12.48 -3.97 -11.84
N HIS A 178 -12.29 -4.45 -10.61
CA HIS A 178 -11.82 -3.63 -9.51
C HIS A 178 -10.48 -2.94 -9.83
N MET A 179 -9.49 -3.69 -10.31
CA MET A 179 -8.19 -3.13 -10.72
C MET A 179 -8.36 -2.08 -11.83
N TYR A 180 -9.15 -2.39 -12.86
CA TYR A 180 -9.44 -1.46 -13.94
C TYR A 180 -10.08 -0.16 -13.43
N SER A 181 -11.08 -0.28 -12.56
CA SER A 181 -11.75 0.86 -11.93
C SER A 181 -10.78 1.70 -11.11
N LEU A 182 -9.87 1.10 -10.34
CA LEU A 182 -8.87 1.84 -9.59
C LEU A 182 -7.89 2.60 -10.51
N HIS A 183 -7.43 1.96 -11.59
CA HIS A 183 -6.49 2.58 -12.54
C HIS A 183 -7.10 3.76 -13.31
N HIS A 184 -8.42 3.74 -13.54
CA HIS A 184 -9.17 4.80 -14.22
C HIS A 184 -9.90 5.71 -13.24
N PHE A 185 -9.73 5.49 -11.94
CA PHE A 185 -10.28 6.36 -10.93
C PHE A 185 -9.51 7.67 -11.00
N ASN A 186 -10.15 8.68 -11.58
CA ASN A 186 -9.57 9.98 -11.85
C ASN A 186 -9.38 10.75 -10.55
N TYR A 187 -8.35 10.39 -9.79
CA TYR A 187 -7.73 11.31 -8.87
C TYR A 187 -6.81 12.21 -9.68
N LYS A 188 -6.63 13.45 -9.23
CA LYS A 188 -5.46 14.25 -9.60
C LYS A 188 -4.22 13.46 -9.20
N TYR A 189 -3.78 12.55 -10.06
CA TYR A 189 -2.65 11.66 -9.85
C TYR A 189 -1.34 12.47 -9.78
N GLU A 190 -1.38 13.69 -10.32
CA GLU A 190 -0.39 14.74 -10.13
C GLU A 190 -0.27 15.19 -8.67
N ASP A 191 -1.34 15.14 -7.86
CA ASP A 191 -1.32 15.60 -6.47
C ASP A 191 -0.58 14.63 -5.54
N ILE A 192 -0.61 13.30 -5.74
CA ILE A 192 0.14 12.38 -4.86
C ILE A 192 1.65 12.43 -5.13
N ARG A 193 2.05 12.58 -6.41
CA ARG A 193 3.47 12.79 -6.78
C ARG A 193 4.01 14.15 -6.36
N THR A 194 3.15 15.16 -6.19
CA THR A 194 3.54 16.49 -5.71
C THR A 194 3.43 16.63 -4.19
N VAL A 195 2.50 15.92 -3.55
CA VAL A 195 2.32 15.87 -2.09
C VAL A 195 3.40 15.02 -1.42
N ILE A 196 3.88 13.96 -2.07
CA ILE A 196 5.06 13.23 -1.65
C ILE A 196 6.13 13.44 -2.72
N PRO A 197 6.94 14.51 -2.63
CA PRO A 197 8.21 14.53 -3.32
C PRO A 197 9.00 13.33 -2.80
N ILE A 198 9.03 12.25 -3.58
CA ILE A 198 10.04 11.21 -3.44
C ILE A 198 11.35 11.97 -3.53
N LEU A 199 12.09 12.02 -2.43
CA LEU A 199 13.43 12.59 -2.38
C LEU A 199 14.27 11.85 -3.41
N ARG A 200 14.35 12.42 -4.62
CA ARG A 200 15.43 12.15 -5.55
C ARG A 200 16.65 12.85 -4.99
N HIS A 201 17.29 12.26 -3.98
CA HIS A 201 18.72 12.47 -3.84
C HIS A 201 19.38 11.56 -4.87
N ARG A 202 19.43 12.07 -6.11
CA ARG A 202 20.50 11.71 -7.04
C ARG A 202 21.73 12.45 -6.53
N ASP A 203 22.66 11.72 -5.95
CA ASP A 203 24.07 12.04 -6.15
C ASP A 203 24.54 11.26 -7.39
#